data_AF-A0A1U8AZV9-F1
#
_entry.id   AF-A0A1U8AZV9-F1
#
_cell.length_a   1.000
_cell.length_b   1.000
_cell.length_c   1.000
_cell.angle_alpha   90.00
_cell.angle_beta   90.00
_cell.angle_gamma   90.00
#
_symmetry.space_group_name_H-M   'P 1'
#
loop_
_entity.id
_entity.type
_entity.pdbx_description
1 polymer ?
#
loop_
_entity_poly.entity_id
_entity_poly.type
_entity_poly.pdbx_seq_one_letter_code
_entity_poly.pdbx_strand_id
1 'polypeptide(L)'
;MATTIYNSNSDGDGDGDSELQWQRRSPNAARRNAYNEWNYSKLRIWQLTEYDKIIFVDSDLVTLRNIDEFFQYPQLSAVGNDQVLFNSGIILIEPSKCTFRKLMDRKQKLTWWNRWPSTLNYLKVFEETKSSEREKLPESLYTIHYLGLKPWMCYRDYDCNWDMGKRHIFASDSAHRKWWQVFDAMPKTLRPYYSLTKKMDARINKWRERAKNASLPDRHWKIKVKDLRQHH
;
A
#
# COMPACT_ATOMS: atom_id res chain seq x y z
N MET A 1 7.12 -4.15 4.28
CA MET A 1 8.37 -4.66 3.70
C MET A 1 8.06 -4.95 2.23
N ALA A 2 8.63 -4.19 1.30
CA ALA A 2 8.56 -4.56 -0.12
C ALA A 2 9.66 -5.62 -0.30
N THR A 3 9.29 -6.84 -0.66
CA THR A 3 10.28 -7.88 -0.97
C THR A 3 10.95 -7.52 -2.29
N THR A 4 12.05 -6.77 -2.20
CA THR A 4 13.06 -6.74 -3.26
C THR A 4 13.96 -7.94 -3.02
N ILE A 5 13.78 -8.98 -3.82
CA ILE A 5 14.72 -10.11 -3.86
C ILE A 5 16.00 -9.58 -4.50
N TYR A 6 17.01 -9.26 -3.70
CA TYR A 6 18.38 -9.11 -4.18
C TYR A 6 19.01 -10.50 -4.14
N ASN A 7 19.50 -10.97 -5.28
CA ASN A 7 20.41 -12.11 -5.30
C ASN A 7 21.84 -11.57 -5.37
N SER A 8 22.63 -11.85 -4.34
CA SER A 8 24.07 -11.62 -4.30
C SER A 8 24.76 -12.95 -4.59
N ASN A 9 25.42 -13.06 -5.73
CA ASN A 9 26.80 -13.55 -5.83
C ASN A 9 27.31 -13.51 -7.28
N SER A 10 28.62 -13.33 -7.36
CA SER A 10 29.45 -13.04 -8.51
C SER A 10 29.91 -14.30 -9.27
N ASP A 11 30.39 -14.01 -10.48
CA ASP A 11 31.34 -14.74 -11.33
C ASP A 11 30.89 -16.04 -12.04
N GLY A 12 31.00 -16.00 -13.38
CA GLY A 12 30.96 -17.18 -14.24
C GLY A 12 30.32 -16.91 -15.59
N ASP A 13 31.16 -16.80 -16.62
CA ASP A 13 30.86 -16.57 -18.03
C ASP A 13 29.70 -17.36 -18.64
N GLY A 14 29.03 -16.75 -19.62
CA GLY A 14 28.43 -17.48 -20.73
C GLY A 14 26.98 -17.16 -21.02
N ASP A 15 26.77 -16.66 -22.24
CA ASP A 15 25.52 -16.60 -23.00
C ASP A 15 24.58 -15.41 -22.74
N GLY A 16 24.60 -14.49 -23.70
CA GLY A 16 23.80 -13.29 -23.72
C GLY A 16 22.38 -13.56 -24.21
N ASP A 17 21.46 -13.82 -23.28
CA ASP A 17 20.07 -13.39 -23.37
C ASP A 17 19.39 -13.57 -21.99
N SER A 18 19.12 -12.47 -21.28
CA SER A 18 18.10 -12.33 -20.20
C SER A 18 18.48 -11.28 -19.15
N GLU A 19 18.45 -9.99 -19.52
CA GLU A 19 18.13 -9.00 -18.49
C GLU A 19 16.63 -9.16 -18.18
N LEU A 20 16.31 -9.96 -17.16
CA LEU A 20 14.98 -10.12 -16.60
C LEU A 20 14.46 -8.72 -16.18
N GLN A 21 13.81 -8.00 -17.09
CA GLN A 21 13.10 -6.77 -16.78
C GLN A 21 11.88 -7.12 -15.92
N TRP A 22 12.11 -7.19 -14.61
CA TRP A 22 11.08 -7.41 -13.59
C TRP A 22 10.00 -6.33 -13.62
N GLN A 23 10.38 -5.11 -14.01
CA GLN A 23 9.49 -3.98 -14.17
C GLN A 23 8.84 -3.98 -15.54
N ARG A 24 7.51 -4.15 -15.58
CA ARG A 24 6.73 -4.05 -16.83
C ARG A 24 5.83 -2.83 -16.80
N ARG A 25 6.02 -1.97 -17.81
CA ARG A 25 5.24 -0.75 -17.99
C ARG A 25 3.79 -1.09 -18.33
N SER A 26 2.86 -0.43 -17.68
CA SER A 26 1.44 -0.49 -17.94
C SER A 26 1.15 0.20 -19.28
N PRO A 27 0.48 -0.48 -20.21
CA PRO A 27 -0.02 0.15 -21.43
C PRO A 27 -1.06 1.23 -21.17
N ASN A 28 -1.66 1.24 -19.98
CA ASN A 28 -2.63 2.24 -19.54
C ASN A 28 -1.97 3.40 -18.79
N ALA A 29 -0.63 3.47 -18.75
CA ALA A 29 0.08 4.57 -18.14
C ALA A 29 -0.07 5.84 -19.00
N ALA A 30 -0.82 6.82 -18.51
CA ALA A 30 -1.10 8.05 -19.25
C ALA A 30 0.17 8.85 -19.63
N ARG A 31 1.24 8.73 -18.84
CA ARG A 31 2.53 9.38 -19.06
C ARG A 31 3.67 8.66 -18.32
N ARG A 32 4.91 8.99 -18.66
CA ARG A 32 6.10 8.55 -17.91
C ARG A 32 6.02 9.06 -16.46
N ASN A 33 6.38 8.23 -15.49
CA ASN A 33 6.26 8.45 -14.05
C ASN A 33 4.80 8.60 -13.54
N ALA A 34 3.82 8.07 -14.27
CA ALA A 34 2.45 7.96 -13.75
C ALA A 34 2.39 6.95 -12.59
N TYR A 35 1.46 7.15 -11.66
CA TYR A 35 1.34 6.26 -10.49
C TYR A 35 1.08 4.79 -10.87
N ASN A 36 0.44 4.55 -12.01
CA ASN A 36 0.10 3.22 -12.53
C ASN A 36 1.14 2.68 -13.52
N GLU A 37 2.29 3.35 -13.68
CA GLU A 37 3.27 3.04 -14.71
C GLU A 37 3.78 1.61 -14.61
N TRP A 38 3.98 1.07 -13.41
CA TRP A 38 4.57 -0.25 -13.22
C TRP A 38 3.55 -1.32 -12.83
N ASN A 39 2.24 -1.01 -12.90
CA ASN A 39 1.18 -1.89 -12.42
C ASN A 39 1.15 -3.25 -13.14
N TYR A 40 1.67 -3.35 -14.37
CA TYR A 40 1.73 -4.63 -15.08
C TYR A 40 2.73 -5.61 -14.45
N SER A 41 3.70 -5.12 -13.69
CA SER A 41 4.61 -5.98 -12.91
C SER A 41 3.85 -6.81 -11.87
N LYS A 42 2.71 -6.29 -11.36
CA LYS A 42 1.82 -7.00 -10.43
C LYS A 42 1.30 -8.30 -11.02
N LEU A 43 1.12 -8.40 -12.34
CA LEU A 43 0.62 -9.62 -12.99
C LEU A 43 1.59 -10.80 -12.87
N ARG A 44 2.87 -10.56 -12.57
CA ARG A 44 3.87 -11.62 -12.39
C ARG A 44 3.55 -12.57 -11.23
N ILE A 45 2.65 -12.21 -10.32
CA ILE A 45 2.17 -13.12 -9.26
C ILE A 45 1.54 -14.40 -9.82
N TRP A 46 1.00 -14.38 -11.06
CA TRP A 46 0.51 -15.60 -11.72
C TRP A 46 1.63 -16.54 -12.20
N GLN A 47 2.90 -16.12 -12.13
CA GLN A 47 4.05 -16.96 -12.46
C GLN A 47 4.55 -17.79 -11.28
N LEU A 48 4.08 -17.51 -10.06
CA LEU A 48 4.48 -18.20 -8.82
C LEU A 48 3.79 -19.57 -8.70
N THR A 49 4.04 -20.43 -9.69
CA THR A 49 3.38 -21.74 -9.85
C THR A 49 3.84 -22.81 -8.86
N GLU A 50 4.77 -22.48 -7.96
CA GLU A 50 5.13 -23.29 -6.80
C GLU A 50 4.07 -23.25 -5.68
N TYR A 51 3.09 -22.34 -5.77
CA TYR A 51 1.95 -22.25 -4.84
C TYR A 51 0.63 -22.55 -5.55
N ASP A 52 -0.25 -23.30 -4.88
CA ASP A 52 -1.60 -23.58 -5.39
C ASP A 52 -2.50 -22.34 -5.34
N LYS A 53 -2.40 -21.57 -4.25
CA LYS A 53 -3.14 -20.32 -4.03
C LYS A 53 -2.25 -19.27 -3.38
N ILE A 54 -2.48 -18.01 -3.75
CA ILE A 54 -1.77 -16.86 -3.17
C ILE A 54 -2.80 -15.77 -2.85
N ILE A 55 -2.76 -15.27 -1.62
CA ILE A 55 -3.35 -13.97 -1.27
C ILE A 55 -2.28 -12.91 -1.48
N PHE A 56 -2.42 -12.14 -2.54
CA PHE A 56 -1.57 -10.98 -2.79
C PHE A 56 -2.06 -9.79 -1.97
N VAL A 57 -1.13 -9.03 -1.37
CA VAL A 57 -1.40 -7.82 -0.56
C VAL A 57 -0.50 -6.68 -1.05
N ASP A 58 -1.07 -5.53 -1.43
CA ASP A 58 -0.29 -4.34 -1.78
C ASP A 58 0.50 -3.82 -0.56
N SER A 59 1.67 -3.24 -0.81
CA SER A 59 2.61 -2.82 0.24
C SER A 59 2.13 -1.67 1.14
N ASP A 60 1.00 -1.06 0.81
CA ASP A 60 0.33 0.01 1.54
C ASP A 60 -0.93 -0.46 2.28
N LEU A 61 -1.09 -1.77 2.45
CA LEU A 61 -2.01 -2.35 3.42
C LEU A 61 -1.27 -2.79 4.69
N VAL A 62 -1.97 -2.77 5.81
CA VAL A 62 -1.53 -3.43 7.04
C VAL A 62 -2.57 -4.45 7.48
N THR A 63 -2.11 -5.66 7.81
CA THR A 63 -2.96 -6.75 8.30
C THR A 63 -3.02 -6.68 9.83
N LEU A 64 -4.24 -6.60 10.38
CA LEU A 64 -4.53 -6.45 11.81
C LEU A 64 -4.99 -7.75 12.47
N ARG A 65 -5.50 -8.70 11.68
CA ARG A 65 -6.04 -9.99 12.13
C ARG A 65 -5.60 -11.09 11.17
N ASN A 66 -5.63 -12.34 11.63
CA ASN A 66 -5.38 -13.48 10.76
C ASN A 66 -6.38 -13.49 9.58
N ILE A 67 -5.90 -13.78 8.38
CA ILE A 67 -6.69 -13.83 7.14
C ILE A 67 -6.60 -15.19 6.44
N ASP A 68 -6.12 -16.23 7.14
CA ASP A 68 -5.85 -17.54 6.54
C ASP A 68 -7.14 -18.25 6.14
N GLU A 69 -8.24 -17.97 6.84
CA GLU A 69 -9.57 -18.50 6.50
C GLU A 69 -9.98 -18.14 5.05
N PHE A 70 -9.47 -17.04 4.50
CA PHE A 70 -9.80 -16.60 3.15
C PHE A 70 -9.14 -17.45 2.04
N PHE A 71 -8.21 -18.36 2.36
CA PHE A 71 -7.67 -19.33 1.39
C PHE A 71 -8.71 -20.38 0.93
N GLN A 72 -9.83 -20.51 1.64
CA GLN A 72 -10.92 -21.42 1.28
C GLN A 72 -11.66 -20.98 0.00
N TYR A 73 -11.57 -19.69 -0.38
CA TYR A 73 -12.23 -19.15 -1.56
C TYR A 73 -11.49 -19.52 -2.87
N PRO A 74 -12.19 -19.57 -4.02
CA PRO A 74 -11.55 -19.82 -5.31
C PRO A 74 -11.03 -18.55 -5.98
N GLN A 75 -10.15 -18.69 -6.99
CA GLN A 75 -9.81 -17.57 -7.87
C GLN A 75 -11.02 -17.13 -8.71
N LEU A 76 -11.24 -15.84 -8.98
CA LEU A 76 -10.63 -14.66 -8.36
C LEU A 76 -11.48 -14.27 -7.15
N SER A 77 -10.87 -13.98 -6.01
CA SER A 77 -11.58 -13.38 -4.86
C SER A 77 -10.98 -12.05 -4.49
N ALA A 78 -11.83 -11.05 -4.24
CA ALA A 78 -11.40 -9.69 -3.98
C ALA A 78 -12.50 -8.89 -3.28
N VAL A 79 -12.12 -7.74 -2.70
CA VAL A 79 -13.07 -6.80 -2.11
C VAL A 79 -13.57 -5.82 -3.17
N GLY A 80 -14.87 -5.56 -3.19
CA GLY A 80 -15.49 -4.56 -4.07
C GLY A 80 -14.98 -3.15 -3.78
N ASN A 81 -14.84 -2.32 -4.81
CA ASN A 81 -14.45 -0.91 -4.70
C ASN A 81 -15.63 0.02 -5.01
N ASP A 82 -16.08 -0.01 -6.27
CA ASP A 82 -17.16 0.82 -6.77
C ASP A 82 -17.95 0.02 -7.81
N GLN A 83 -19.27 -0.09 -7.62
CA GLN A 83 -20.22 -0.83 -8.48
C GLN A 83 -19.71 -2.20 -8.95
N VAL A 84 -19.15 -2.23 -10.18
CA VAL A 84 -18.73 -3.40 -10.94
C VAL A 84 -17.22 -3.64 -10.90
N LEU A 85 -16.48 -2.92 -10.05
CA LEU A 85 -15.02 -3.02 -9.94
C LEU A 85 -14.61 -3.51 -8.55
N PHE A 86 -13.63 -4.41 -8.52
CA PHE A 86 -12.92 -4.77 -7.29
C PHE A 86 -11.67 -3.91 -7.10
N ASN A 87 -11.23 -3.77 -5.85
CA ASN A 87 -9.95 -3.16 -5.51
C ASN A 87 -8.86 -4.24 -5.53
N SER A 88 -7.80 -4.03 -6.31
CA SER A 88 -6.72 -5.02 -6.42
C SER A 88 -5.75 -5.05 -5.22
N GLY A 89 -5.96 -4.20 -4.21
CA GLY A 89 -5.13 -4.07 -3.01
C GLY A 89 -4.92 -5.37 -2.26
N ILE A 90 -5.94 -6.23 -2.26
CA ILE A 90 -5.85 -7.60 -1.76
C ILE A 90 -6.71 -8.50 -2.63
N ILE A 91 -6.10 -9.56 -3.16
CA ILE A 91 -6.76 -10.52 -4.05
C ILE A 91 -6.27 -11.94 -3.79
N LEU A 92 -7.15 -12.93 -3.91
CA LEU A 92 -6.77 -14.34 -4.00
C LEU A 92 -6.70 -14.78 -5.45
N ILE A 93 -5.60 -15.43 -5.80
CA ILE A 93 -5.35 -15.98 -7.11
C ILE A 93 -4.88 -17.44 -7.03
N GLU A 94 -5.02 -18.14 -8.14
CA GLU A 94 -4.49 -19.48 -8.41
C GLU A 94 -3.45 -19.31 -9.53
N PRO A 95 -2.14 -19.28 -9.21
CA PRO A 95 -1.09 -19.01 -10.17
C PRO A 95 -1.12 -19.95 -11.36
N SER A 96 -0.93 -19.39 -12.56
CA SER A 96 -0.90 -20.16 -13.81
C SER A 96 -0.14 -19.39 -14.89
N LYS A 97 0.92 -20.01 -15.43
CA LYS A 97 1.65 -19.48 -16.59
C LYS A 97 0.74 -19.24 -17.79
N CYS A 98 -0.32 -20.04 -17.97
CA CYS A 98 -1.30 -19.85 -19.03
C CYS A 98 -2.13 -18.58 -18.81
N THR A 99 -2.68 -18.40 -17.62
CA THR A 99 -3.43 -17.18 -17.24
C THR A 99 -2.55 -15.95 -17.34
N PHE A 100 -1.30 -16.02 -16.86
CA PHE A 100 -0.32 -14.94 -17.00
C PHE A 100 -0.17 -14.52 -18.47
N ARG A 101 0.14 -15.45 -19.38
CA ARG A 101 0.28 -15.13 -20.82
C ARG A 101 -0.98 -14.48 -21.39
N LYS A 102 -2.16 -15.01 -21.09
CA LYS A 102 -3.43 -14.44 -21.55
C LYS A 102 -3.68 -13.02 -21.02
N LEU A 103 -3.34 -12.75 -19.76
CA LEU A 103 -3.43 -11.41 -19.16
C LEU A 103 -2.42 -10.44 -19.80
N MET A 104 -1.18 -10.89 -20.02
CA MET A 104 -0.13 -10.08 -20.66
C MET A 104 -0.46 -9.73 -22.12
N ASP A 105 -1.06 -10.68 -22.84
CA ASP A 105 -1.54 -10.52 -24.22
C ASP A 105 -2.87 -9.73 -24.29
N ARG A 106 -3.46 -9.37 -23.15
CA ARG A 106 -4.81 -8.76 -23.03
C ARG A 106 -5.94 -9.57 -23.65
N LYS A 107 -5.72 -10.87 -23.88
CA LYS A 107 -6.70 -11.84 -24.38
C LYS A 107 -7.69 -12.27 -23.30
N GLN A 108 -7.36 -12.03 -22.03
CA GLN A 108 -8.24 -12.30 -20.89
C GLN A 108 -8.43 -11.04 -20.06
N LYS A 109 -9.67 -10.80 -19.65
CA LYS A 109 -10.06 -9.78 -18.68
C LYS A 109 -10.64 -10.47 -17.46
N LEU A 110 -10.33 -9.96 -16.27
CA LEU A 110 -10.89 -10.46 -15.02
C LEU A 110 -12.26 -9.81 -14.80
N THR A 111 -13.29 -10.35 -15.43
CA THR A 111 -14.65 -9.77 -15.46
C THR A 111 -15.56 -10.27 -14.32
N TRP A 112 -15.15 -11.32 -13.62
CA TRP A 112 -15.91 -11.92 -12.51
C TRP A 112 -14.99 -12.23 -11.34
N TRP A 113 -15.50 -12.07 -10.11
CA TRP A 113 -14.81 -12.40 -8.87
C TRP A 113 -15.81 -12.72 -7.75
N ASN A 114 -15.35 -13.51 -6.78
CA ASN A 114 -16.05 -13.72 -5.51
C ASN A 114 -15.84 -12.51 -4.60
N ARG A 115 -16.94 -12.02 -4.02
CA ARG A 115 -16.92 -10.82 -3.18
C ARG A 115 -16.51 -11.16 -1.75
N TRP A 116 -15.38 -10.62 -1.32
CA TRP A 116 -14.96 -10.62 0.07
C TRP A 116 -15.56 -9.46 0.88
N PRO A 117 -15.61 -9.59 2.22
CA PRO A 117 -16.10 -8.51 3.08
C PRO A 117 -15.22 -7.26 2.96
N SER A 118 -15.86 -6.08 3.06
CA SER A 118 -15.17 -4.78 2.98
C SER A 118 -14.10 -4.59 4.05
N THR A 119 -14.23 -5.25 5.20
CA THR A 119 -13.26 -5.24 6.30
C THR A 119 -11.91 -5.87 5.94
N LEU A 120 -11.84 -6.65 4.85
CA LEU A 120 -10.61 -7.24 4.34
C LEU A 120 -9.80 -6.30 3.45
N ASN A 121 -10.39 -5.20 2.98
CA ASN A 121 -9.70 -4.13 2.25
C ASN A 121 -10.31 -2.78 2.61
N TYR A 122 -10.20 -2.41 3.89
CA TYR A 122 -10.79 -1.17 4.39
C TYR A 122 -9.96 0.03 3.91
N LEU A 123 -10.50 0.78 2.96
CA LEU A 123 -9.85 1.96 2.41
C LEU A 123 -9.84 3.08 3.46
N LYS A 124 -8.66 3.60 3.78
CA LYS A 124 -8.48 4.79 4.63
C LYS A 124 -8.89 6.05 3.85
N VAL A 125 -10.20 6.19 3.63
CA VAL A 125 -10.85 7.33 3.00
C VAL A 125 -12.14 7.63 3.75
N PHE A 126 -12.36 8.91 4.04
CA PHE A 126 -13.44 9.39 4.89
C PHE A 126 -14.12 10.57 4.22
N GLU A 127 -15.44 10.54 4.19
CA GLU A 127 -16.24 11.68 3.74
C GLU A 127 -15.98 12.92 4.59
N GLU A 128 -16.06 14.10 3.98
CA GLU A 128 -15.82 15.38 4.67
C GLU A 128 -16.86 15.71 5.73
N THR A 129 -18.09 15.23 5.54
CA THR A 129 -19.25 15.47 6.40
C THR A 129 -19.25 14.67 7.70
N LYS A 130 -18.35 13.69 7.85
CA LYS A 130 -18.33 12.75 9.00
C LYS A 130 -16.99 12.75 9.73
N SER A 131 -16.56 13.93 10.19
CA SER A 131 -15.25 14.10 10.85
C SER A 131 -15.04 13.21 12.09
N SER A 132 -16.10 12.92 12.85
CA SER A 132 -16.04 12.08 14.06
C SER A 132 -15.85 10.58 13.78
N GLU A 133 -16.18 10.12 12.56
CA GLU A 133 -16.01 8.71 12.17
C GLU A 133 -14.56 8.38 11.81
N ARG A 134 -13.74 9.39 11.47
CA ARG A 134 -12.33 9.22 11.06
C ARG A 134 -11.45 8.60 12.12
N GLU A 135 -11.79 8.81 13.39
CA GLU A 135 -11.05 8.29 14.53
C GLU A 135 -11.64 6.99 15.08
N LYS A 136 -12.84 6.60 14.64
CA LYS A 136 -13.57 5.40 15.07
C LYS A 136 -13.47 4.30 14.02
N LEU A 137 -12.29 3.69 13.93
CA LEU A 137 -12.10 2.52 13.09
C LEU A 137 -12.92 1.34 13.62
N PRO A 138 -13.61 0.56 12.77
CA PRO A 138 -14.29 -0.65 13.19
C PRO A 138 -13.31 -1.60 13.88
N GLU A 139 -13.71 -2.23 14.99
CA GLU A 139 -12.84 -3.18 15.66
C GLU A 139 -12.60 -4.42 14.81
N SER A 140 -13.59 -4.81 13.99
CA SER A 140 -13.63 -6.01 13.14
C SER A 140 -12.78 -5.94 11.86
N LEU A 141 -11.94 -4.92 11.69
CA LEU A 141 -11.10 -4.80 10.50
C LEU A 141 -10.04 -5.92 10.45
N TYR A 142 -9.94 -6.59 9.29
CA TYR A 142 -8.83 -7.50 9.00
C TYR A 142 -7.63 -6.72 8.46
N THR A 143 -7.84 -5.72 7.63
CA THR A 143 -6.77 -4.88 7.08
C THR A 143 -7.16 -3.41 7.02
N ILE A 144 -6.16 -2.53 6.94
CA ILE A 144 -6.33 -1.11 6.56
C ILE A 144 -5.49 -0.83 5.33
N HIS A 145 -6.10 -0.28 4.28
CA HIS A 145 -5.46 0.15 3.05
C HIS A 145 -5.24 1.67 3.07
N TYR A 146 -3.98 2.08 3.21
CA TYR A 146 -3.61 3.47 3.43
C TYR A 146 -3.59 4.28 2.14
N LEU A 147 -4.67 4.97 1.82
CA LEU A 147 -4.70 5.98 0.75
C LEU A 147 -4.04 7.29 1.20
N GLY A 148 -3.71 8.17 0.24
CA GLY A 148 -3.02 9.43 0.51
C GLY A 148 -1.52 9.27 0.79
N LEU A 149 -0.98 10.09 1.70
CA LEU A 149 0.37 9.90 2.20
C LEU A 149 0.42 8.69 3.14
N LYS A 150 1.48 7.90 2.97
CA LYS A 150 1.68 6.67 3.73
C LYS A 150 2.24 6.98 5.12
N PRO A 151 1.91 6.20 6.16
CA PRO A 151 2.33 6.50 7.53
C PRO A 151 3.85 6.67 7.71
N TRP A 152 4.65 5.86 7.02
CA TRP A 152 6.12 5.94 7.07
C TRP A 152 6.71 7.23 6.46
N MET A 153 5.91 7.96 5.68
CA MET A 153 6.27 9.25 5.06
C MET A 153 5.94 10.45 5.96
N CYS A 154 5.26 10.22 7.07
CA CYS A 154 4.90 11.20 8.08
C CYS A 154 5.78 11.02 9.32
N TYR A 155 5.77 12.02 10.21
CA TYR A 155 6.20 11.79 11.59
C TYR A 155 5.24 10.83 12.28
N ARG A 156 5.76 10.16 13.31
CA ARG A 156 5.00 9.22 14.13
C ARG A 156 3.87 9.89 14.91
N ASP A 157 4.02 11.16 15.25
CA ASP A 157 3.16 11.86 16.20
C ASP A 157 1.71 12.04 15.71
N TYR A 158 1.48 12.15 14.40
CA TYR A 158 0.15 12.30 13.80
C TYR A 158 0.15 12.00 12.29
N ASP A 159 -1.03 11.82 11.70
CA ASP A 159 -1.18 11.64 10.25
C ASP A 159 -0.91 12.94 9.49
N CYS A 160 0.23 13.04 8.80
CA CYS A 160 0.60 14.24 8.04
C CYS A 160 -0.31 14.53 6.82
N ASN A 161 -1.29 13.67 6.51
CA ASN A 161 -2.38 14.06 5.61
C ASN A 161 -3.18 15.27 6.14
N TRP A 162 -3.20 15.51 7.46
CA TRP A 162 -3.79 16.70 8.08
C TRP A 162 -3.11 18.02 7.66
N ASP A 163 -1.83 18.00 7.27
CA ASP A 163 -1.12 19.22 6.84
C ASP A 163 -1.55 19.70 5.43
N MET A 164 -2.43 18.97 4.76
CA MET A 164 -2.87 19.25 3.39
C MET A 164 -4.39 19.13 3.30
N GLY A 165 -5.09 20.27 3.22
CA GLY A 165 -6.57 20.31 3.15
C GLY A 165 -7.17 19.34 2.11
N LYS A 166 -6.60 19.29 0.90
CA LYS A 166 -7.03 18.36 -0.17
C LYS A 166 -6.84 16.86 0.15
N ARG A 167 -6.11 16.53 1.22
CA ARG A 167 -5.85 15.17 1.69
C ARG A 167 -6.53 14.85 3.00
N HIS A 168 -7.30 15.78 3.57
CA HIS A 168 -8.06 15.54 4.80
C HIS A 168 -9.00 14.34 4.69
N ILE A 169 -9.53 14.06 3.50
CA ILE A 169 -10.31 12.84 3.22
C ILE A 169 -9.55 11.53 3.51
N PHE A 170 -8.22 11.55 3.60
CA PHE A 170 -7.40 10.38 3.95
C PHE A 170 -6.83 10.47 5.38
N ALA A 171 -7.08 11.56 6.11
CA ALA A 171 -6.43 11.80 7.39
C ALA A 171 -7.16 11.09 8.54
N SER A 172 -6.41 10.32 9.33
CA SER A 172 -6.91 9.64 10.55
C SER A 172 -5.74 9.29 11.47
N ASP A 173 -5.72 9.87 12.68
CA ASP A 173 -4.66 9.59 13.65
C ASP A 173 -4.81 8.19 14.24
N SER A 174 -6.04 7.69 14.37
CA SER A 174 -6.35 6.31 14.77
C SER A 174 -5.76 5.29 13.77
N ALA A 175 -5.96 5.50 12.46
CA ALA A 175 -5.35 4.64 11.43
C ALA A 175 -3.83 4.76 11.40
N HIS A 176 -3.30 5.98 11.55
CA HIS A 176 -1.85 6.20 11.64
C HIS A 176 -1.24 5.45 12.81
N ARG A 177 -1.87 5.52 13.99
CA ARG A 177 -1.43 4.79 15.19
C ARG A 177 -1.44 3.28 15.00
N LYS A 178 -2.46 2.72 14.32
CA LYS A 178 -2.50 1.28 13.98
C LYS A 178 -1.30 0.83 13.15
N TRP A 179 -0.87 1.64 12.17
CA TRP A 179 0.33 1.34 11.39
C TRP A 179 1.58 1.29 12.29
N TRP A 180 1.74 2.29 13.16
CA TRP A 180 2.86 2.34 14.10
C TRP A 180 2.87 1.20 15.11
N GLN A 181 1.70 0.72 15.55
CA GLN A 181 1.62 -0.48 16.39
C GLN A 181 2.21 -1.71 15.68
N VAL A 182 1.90 -1.91 14.40
CA VAL A 182 2.48 -3.00 13.61
C VAL A 182 3.98 -2.79 13.38
N PHE A 183 4.40 -1.57 13.09
CA PHE A 183 5.82 -1.25 12.98
C PHE A 183 6.60 -1.53 14.27
N ASP A 184 6.02 -1.19 15.42
CA ASP A 184 6.64 -1.44 16.73
C ASP A 184 6.67 -2.91 17.12
N ALA A 185 5.78 -3.73 16.56
CA ALA A 185 5.81 -5.18 16.74
C ALA A 185 6.88 -5.84 15.84
N MET A 186 7.36 -5.16 14.80
CA MET A 186 8.38 -5.69 13.88
C MET A 186 9.71 -5.94 14.62
N PRO A 187 10.44 -7.03 14.29
CA PRO A 187 11.78 -7.28 14.82
C PRO A 187 12.70 -6.05 14.74
N LYS A 188 13.47 -5.80 15.80
CA LYS A 188 14.36 -4.62 15.89
C LYS A 188 15.38 -4.56 14.74
N THR A 189 15.78 -5.71 14.19
CA THR A 189 16.69 -5.82 13.04
C THR A 189 16.16 -5.17 11.77
N LEU A 190 14.84 -5.05 11.63
CA LEU A 190 14.19 -4.53 10.43
C LEU A 190 13.83 -3.03 10.53
N ARG A 191 13.80 -2.48 11.75
CA ARG A 191 13.43 -1.08 12.00
C ARG A 191 14.42 -0.05 11.44
N PRO A 192 15.75 -0.27 11.41
CA PRO A 192 16.72 0.72 10.91
C PRO A 192 16.47 1.15 9.45
N TYR A 193 15.90 0.25 8.63
CA TYR A 193 15.58 0.51 7.22
C TYR A 193 14.44 1.53 7.02
N TYR A 194 13.79 1.99 8.09
CA TYR A 194 12.64 2.89 8.05
C TYR A 194 12.93 4.31 8.54
N SER A 195 14.20 4.71 8.50
CA SER A 195 14.66 6.06 8.84
C SER A 195 14.15 7.11 7.85
N LEU A 196 13.90 8.34 8.34
CA LEU A 196 13.59 9.46 7.46
C LEU A 196 14.88 9.96 6.81
N THR A 197 14.85 10.18 5.50
CA THR A 197 15.93 10.90 4.81
C THR A 197 15.80 12.40 5.05
N LYS A 198 16.91 13.16 4.97
CA LYS A 198 16.90 14.64 5.05
C LYS A 198 15.88 15.28 4.10
N LYS A 199 15.73 14.70 2.90
CA LYS A 199 14.76 15.15 1.89
C LYS A 199 13.30 14.89 2.32
N MET A 200 13.03 13.74 2.96
CA MET A 200 11.71 13.43 3.48
C MET A 200 11.35 14.36 4.64
N ASP A 201 12.27 14.54 5.58
CA ASP A 201 12.11 15.43 6.73
C ASP A 201 11.82 16.88 6.31
N ALA A 202 12.65 17.44 5.42
CA ALA A 202 12.43 18.77 4.85
C ALA A 202 11.06 18.90 4.14
N ARG A 203 10.59 17.83 3.49
CA ARG A 203 9.25 17.82 2.88
C ARG A 203 8.13 17.85 3.92
N ILE A 204 8.25 17.10 5.02
CA ILE A 204 7.25 17.11 6.10
C ILE A 204 7.19 18.51 6.71
N ASN A 205 8.34 19.08 7.08
CA ASN A 205 8.42 20.42 7.66
C ASN A 205 7.86 21.51 6.73
N LYS A 206 8.12 21.42 5.42
CA LYS A 206 7.53 22.32 4.42
C LYS A 206 6.00 22.28 4.42
N TRP A 207 5.40 21.10 4.53
CA TRP A 207 3.93 21.00 4.56
C TRP A 207 3.34 21.49 5.88
N ARG A 208 4.00 21.21 7.01
CA ARG A 208 3.62 21.76 8.32
C ARG A 208 3.61 23.28 8.34
N GLU A 209 4.65 23.94 7.81
CA GLU A 209 4.68 25.41 7.72
C GLU A 209 3.61 25.95 6.78
N ARG A 210 3.30 25.25 5.69
CA ARG A 210 2.17 25.63 4.81
C ARG A 210 0.82 25.53 5.52
N ALA A 211 0.60 24.46 6.28
CA ALA A 211 -0.61 24.27 7.08
C ALA A 211 -0.77 25.37 8.14
N LYS A 212 0.34 25.73 8.79
CA LYS A 212 0.43 26.85 9.73
C LYS A 212 0.09 28.20 9.09
N ASN A 213 0.73 28.52 7.95
CA ASN A 213 0.48 29.77 7.24
C ASN A 213 -0.95 29.85 6.71
N ALA A 214 -1.54 28.72 6.31
CA ALA A 214 -2.94 28.62 5.92
C ALA A 214 -3.90 28.57 7.13
N SER A 215 -3.39 28.57 8.36
CA SER A 215 -4.17 28.47 9.59
C SER A 215 -5.20 27.33 9.56
N LEU A 216 -4.80 26.14 9.10
CA LEU A 216 -5.73 25.02 8.99
C LEU A 216 -6.42 24.73 10.34
N PRO A 217 -7.75 24.54 10.35
CA PRO A 217 -8.56 24.54 11.56
C PRO A 217 -8.34 23.32 12.46
N ASP A 218 -7.88 22.19 11.90
CA ASP A 218 -7.52 20.97 12.63
C ASP A 218 -6.31 21.19 13.58
N ARG A 219 -5.45 22.17 13.25
CA ARG A 219 -4.27 22.57 14.04
C ARG A 219 -3.26 21.44 14.30
N HIS A 220 -3.26 20.35 13.51
CA HIS A 220 -2.28 19.27 13.65
C HIS A 220 -0.84 19.73 13.46
N TRP A 221 -0.63 20.77 12.65
CA TRP A 221 0.67 21.43 12.48
C TRP A 221 1.25 21.99 13.80
N LYS A 222 0.44 22.19 14.84
CA LYS A 222 0.89 22.60 16.18
C LYS A 222 1.39 21.43 17.05
N ILE A 223 1.12 20.18 16.66
CA ILE A 223 1.54 19.00 17.43
C ILE A 223 3.08 18.99 17.52
N LYS A 224 3.60 18.88 18.74
CA LYS A 224 5.03 18.79 19.01
C LYS A 224 5.55 17.43 18.52
N VAL A 225 6.50 17.46 17.57
CA VAL A 225 7.12 16.26 17.01
C VAL A 225 8.08 15.64 18.02
N LYS A 226 7.89 14.36 18.31
CA LYS A 226 8.76 13.54 19.17
C LYS A 226 9.38 12.37 18.41
N ASP A 227 9.03 12.19 17.14
CA ASP A 227 9.61 11.16 16.29
C ASP A 227 11.13 11.30 16.18
N LEU A 228 11.86 10.31 16.73
CA LEU A 228 13.32 10.31 16.76
C LEU A 228 13.95 10.29 15.36
N ARG A 229 13.19 9.87 14.33
CA ARG A 229 13.68 9.82 12.95
C ARG A 229 13.97 11.21 12.36
N GLN A 230 13.54 12.29 13.01
CA GLN A 230 13.84 13.67 12.59
C GLN A 230 15.31 14.07 12.79
N HIS A 231 16.11 13.27 13.53
CA HIS A 231 17.46 13.66 13.98
C HIS A 231 18.62 13.07 13.16
N HIS A 232 18.34 12.38 12.05
CA HIS A 232 19.28 11.82 11.05
C HIS A 232 20.62 11.28 11.55
#